data_AF-A0A212PLU4-F1
#
_entry.id   AF-A0A212PLU4-F1
#
_cell.length_a   1.000
_cell.length_b   1.000
_cell.length_c   1.000
_cell.angle_alpha   90.00
_cell.angle_beta   90.00
_cell.angle_gamma   90.00
#
_symmetry.space_group_name_H-M   'P 1'
#
loop_
_entity.id
_entity.type
_entity.pdbx_description
1 polymer ?
#
loop_
_entity_poly.entity_id
_entity_poly.type
_entity_poly.pdbx_seq_one_letter_code
_entity_poly.pdbx_strand_id
1 'polypeptide(L)'
;MEALKPEETCLVGMWLDLGSKVTGDAVSDRIEWLTANRLEHVAAAKSGEELWRDPSDGRLWEQSRAFPGAPPSLRVLTPEEAQEKYGL
;
A
#
# COMPACT_ATOMS: atom_id res chain seq x y z
N MET A 1 12.91 8.77 -2.02
CA MET A 1 11.44 8.84 -2.10
C MET A 1 10.89 9.36 -0.77
N GLU A 2 9.67 9.90 -0.79
CA GLU A 2 9.09 10.61 0.37
C GLU A 2 8.36 9.66 1.33
N ALA A 3 8.58 9.85 2.63
CA ALA A 3 7.84 9.14 3.69
C ALA A 3 6.34 9.50 3.68
N LEU A 4 5.54 8.72 4.41
CA LEU A 4 4.12 9.02 4.62
C LEU A 4 3.94 10.27 5.48
N LYS A 5 2.97 11.09 5.11
CA LYS A 5 2.56 12.27 5.86
C LYS A 5 1.45 11.87 6.84
N PRO A 6 1.29 12.57 7.98
CA PRO A 6 0.27 12.26 8.97
C PRO A 6 -1.17 12.33 8.43
N GLU A 7 -1.42 13.18 7.44
CA GLU A 7 -2.75 13.41 6.86
C GLU A 7 -3.10 12.41 5.75
N GLU A 8 -2.12 11.67 5.24
CA GLU A 8 -2.34 10.68 4.18
C GLU A 8 -3.04 9.46 4.75
N THR A 9 -4.15 9.07 4.14
CA THR A 9 -4.93 7.88 4.53
C THR A 9 -5.10 6.89 3.38
N CYS A 10 -4.80 7.30 2.15
CA CYS A 10 -4.94 6.49 0.96
C CYS A 10 -3.96 6.97 -0.12
N LEU A 11 -3.28 6.03 -0.77
CA LEU A 11 -2.44 6.22 -1.94
C LEU A 11 -2.90 5.22 -2.99
N VAL A 12 -3.26 5.70 -4.18
CA VAL A 12 -3.73 4.84 -5.27
C VAL A 12 -2.83 5.08 -6.47
N GLY A 13 -2.00 4.08 -6.77
CA GLY A 13 -1.22 4.07 -8.00
C GLY A 13 -2.13 3.94 -9.22
N MET A 14 -1.65 4.45 -10.35
CA MET A 14 -2.31 4.31 -11.64
C MET A 14 -1.32 3.95 -12.73
N TRP A 15 -1.83 3.29 -13.76
CA TRP A 15 -1.08 3.11 -14.98
C TRP A 15 -1.17 4.35 -15.86
N LEU A 16 -0.02 4.79 -16.33
CA LEU A 16 0.11 5.81 -17.34
C LEU A 16 0.36 5.11 -18.68
N ASP A 17 -0.54 5.34 -19.62
CA ASP A 17 -0.34 4.95 -21.02
C ASP A 17 0.45 6.04 -21.73
N LEU A 18 1.71 5.75 -22.06
CA LEU A 18 2.60 6.65 -22.80
C LEU A 18 2.65 6.31 -24.30
N GLY A 19 1.66 5.54 -24.79
CA GLY A 19 1.50 5.10 -26.18
C GLY A 19 2.43 3.96 -26.59
N SER A 20 3.71 4.02 -26.20
CA SER A 20 4.71 2.99 -26.50
C SER A 20 4.92 2.00 -25.34
N LYS A 21 4.48 2.36 -24.14
CA LYS A 21 4.62 1.59 -22.91
C LYS A 21 3.55 2.02 -21.91
N VAL A 22 3.03 1.05 -21.17
CA VAL A 22 2.27 1.27 -19.94
C VAL A 22 3.24 1.20 -18.76
N THR A 23 3.24 2.21 -17.89
CA THR A 23 4.10 2.27 -16.70
C THR A 23 3.31 2.70 -15.47
N GLY A 24 3.77 2.31 -14.28
CA GLY A 24 3.27 2.89 -13.04
C GLY A 24 3.56 4.39 -12.97
N ASP A 25 2.65 5.13 -12.36
CA ASP A 25 2.86 6.53 -12.01
C ASP A 25 3.79 6.69 -10.80
N ALA A 26 4.10 7.94 -10.45
CA ALA A 26 4.93 8.24 -9.29
C ALA A 26 4.34 7.74 -7.96
N VAL A 27 3.01 7.62 -7.85
CA VAL A 27 2.37 7.05 -6.65
C VAL A 27 2.63 5.56 -6.56
N SER A 28 2.55 4.83 -7.69
CA SER A 28 2.92 3.42 -7.76
C SER A 28 4.35 3.21 -7.31
N ASP A 29 5.31 3.97 -7.86
CA ASP A 29 6.72 3.89 -7.48
C ASP A 29 6.93 4.19 -5.99
N ARG A 30 6.21 5.19 -5.46
CA ARG A 30 6.26 5.55 -4.03
C ARG A 30 5.74 4.44 -3.14
N ILE A 31 4.63 3.79 -3.51
CA ILE A 31 4.07 2.66 -2.74
C ILE A 31 5.08 1.51 -2.69
N GLU A 32 5.65 1.10 -3.82
CA GLU A 32 6.65 0.02 -3.86
C GLU A 32 7.87 0.36 -2.99
N TRP A 33 8.32 1.61 -3.00
CA TRP A 33 9.44 2.02 -2.16
C TRP A 33 9.09 2.04 -0.68
N LEU A 34 7.91 2.51 -0.31
CA LEU A 34 7.44 2.53 1.08
C LEU A 34 7.40 1.12 1.65
N THR A 35 6.80 0.16 0.94
CA THR A 35 6.70 -1.23 1.41
C THR A 35 8.05 -1.93 1.42
N ALA A 36 8.95 -1.63 0.48
CA ALA A 36 10.27 -2.24 0.44
C ALA A 36 11.30 -1.65 1.43
N ASN A 37 11.14 -0.38 1.85
CA ASN A 37 12.21 0.34 2.58
C ASN A 37 11.79 0.98 3.90
N ARG A 38 10.48 1.21 4.11
CA ARG A 38 10.01 2.02 5.24
C ARG A 38 8.99 1.33 6.12
N LEU A 39 8.03 0.66 5.52
CA LEU A 39 6.97 -0.02 6.23
C LEU A 39 7.43 -1.39 6.68
N GLU A 40 6.94 -1.81 7.84
CA GLU A 40 7.20 -3.13 8.39
C GLU A 40 6.06 -4.06 7.98
N HIS A 41 6.39 -5.17 7.32
CA HIS A 41 5.39 -6.18 6.98
C HIS A 41 4.85 -6.83 8.26
N VAL A 42 3.53 -6.87 8.42
CA VAL A 42 2.84 -7.41 9.60
C VAL A 42 2.21 -8.76 9.30
N ALA A 43 1.40 -8.84 8.23
CA ALA A 43 0.62 -10.02 7.91
C ALA A 43 0.18 -10.00 6.44
N ALA A 44 -0.28 -11.14 5.94
CA ALA A 44 -0.94 -11.23 4.63
C ALA A 44 -2.34 -11.83 4.80
N ALA A 45 -3.32 -11.27 4.11
CA ALA A 45 -4.68 -11.78 4.05
C ALA A 45 -4.74 -13.00 3.12
N LYS A 46 -5.71 -13.89 3.34
CA LYS A 46 -5.96 -15.03 2.43
C LYS A 46 -6.30 -14.59 1.00
N SER A 47 -6.84 -13.38 0.85
CA SER A 47 -7.26 -12.79 -0.42
C SER A 47 -6.09 -12.13 -1.18
N GLY A 48 -4.88 -12.07 -0.60
CA GLY A 48 -3.66 -11.60 -1.25
C GLY A 48 -3.26 -10.16 -0.92
N GLU A 49 -4.04 -9.45 -0.11
CA GLU A 49 -3.63 -8.15 0.44
C GLU A 49 -2.57 -8.33 1.54
N GLU A 50 -1.69 -7.34 1.66
CA GLU A 50 -0.61 -7.33 2.64
C GLU A 50 -0.83 -6.20 3.63
N LEU A 51 -0.65 -6.50 4.91
CA LEU A 51 -0.73 -5.55 6.00
C LEU A 51 0.67 -5.09 6.38
N TRP A 52 0.82 -3.79 6.46
CA TRP A 52 2.05 -3.09 6.75
C TRP A 52 1.84 -2.15 7.94
N ARG A 53 2.88 -1.89 8.70
CA ARG A 53 2.88 -0.91 9.79
C ARG A 53 3.87 0.19 9.47
N ASP A 54 3.45 1.44 9.64
CA ASP A 54 4.40 2.56 9.65
C ASP A 54 5.07 2.64 11.03
N PRO A 55 6.39 2.43 11.14
CA PRO A 55 7.09 2.51 12.42
C PRO A 55 7.14 3.93 12.99
N SER A 56 6.84 4.95 12.18
CA SER A 56 6.93 6.37 12.57
C SER A 56 5.75 6.82 13.42
N ASP A 57 4.56 6.28 13.15
CA ASP A 57 3.29 6.68 13.81
C ASP A 57 2.43 5.49 14.26
N GLY A 58 2.81 4.27 13.90
CA GLY A 58 2.12 3.04 14.27
C GLY A 58 0.87 2.71 13.47
N ARG A 59 0.49 3.52 12.47
CA ARG A 59 -0.69 3.26 11.63
C ARG A 59 -0.49 1.99 10.80
N LEU A 60 -1.60 1.26 10.62
CA LEU A 60 -1.66 0.07 9.81
C LEU A 60 -2.13 0.41 8.40
N TRP A 61 -1.43 -0.12 7.41
CA TRP A 61 -1.62 0.15 5.99
C TRP A 61 -1.82 -1.16 5.25
N GLU A 62 -2.93 -1.27 4.54
CA GLU A 62 -3.22 -2.39 3.66
C GLU A 62 -2.75 -2.08 2.24
N GLN A 63 -1.91 -2.95 1.69
CA GLN A 63 -1.54 -2.96 0.29
C GLN A 63 -2.43 -3.92 -0.49
N SER A 64 -2.98 -3.46 -1.61
CA SER A 64 -3.76 -4.32 -2.51
C SER A 64 -3.51 -4.00 -3.98
N ARG A 65 -3.82 -4.98 -4.84
CA ARG A 65 -3.84 -4.86 -6.30
C ARG A 65 -5.13 -5.46 -6.83
N ALA A 66 -5.75 -4.79 -7.80
CA ALA A 66 -7.01 -5.28 -8.41
C ALA A 66 -6.84 -6.61 -9.15
N PHE A 67 -5.66 -6.84 -9.72
CA PHE A 67 -5.26 -8.09 -10.37
C PHE A 67 -3.73 -8.19 -10.38
N PRO A 68 -3.15 -9.39 -10.62
CA PRO A 68 -1.70 -9.56 -10.71
C PRO A 68 -1.10 -8.60 -11.74
N GLY A 69 -0.14 -7.77 -11.31
CA GLY A 69 0.50 -6.76 -12.15
C GLY A 69 -0.19 -5.39 -12.18
N ALA A 70 -1.40 -5.23 -11.62
CA ALA A 70 -2.05 -3.92 -11.51
C ALA A 70 -1.23 -2.95 -10.64
N PRO A 71 -1.43 -1.62 -10.80
CA PRO A 71 -0.88 -0.63 -9.89
C PRO A 71 -1.21 -0.96 -8.44
N PRO A 72 -0.27 -0.78 -7.51
CA PRO A 72 -0.55 -0.99 -6.11
C PRO A 72 -1.39 0.17 -5.55
N SER A 73 -2.13 -0.13 -4.49
CA SER A 73 -2.74 0.86 -3.61
C SER A 73 -2.34 0.59 -2.17
N LEU A 74 -2.28 1.65 -1.36
CA LEU A 74 -2.10 1.59 0.09
C LEU A 74 -3.23 2.35 0.76
N ARG A 75 -3.86 1.76 1.78
CA ARG A 75 -4.93 2.40 2.55
C ARG A 75 -4.74 2.18 4.05
N VAL A 76 -4.93 3.21 4.85
CA VAL A 76 -4.95 3.07 6.31
C VAL A 76 -6.15 2.23 6.72
N LEU A 77 -5.91 1.23 7.56
CA LEU A 77 -6.96 0.46 8.22
C LEU A 77 -7.25 1.03 9.60
N THR A 78 -8.53 0.99 9.99
CA THR A 78 -8.88 1.11 11.41
C THR A 78 -8.47 -0.15 12.17
N PRO A 79 -8.33 -0.09 13.50
CA PRO A 79 -8.07 -1.28 14.32
C PRO A 79 -9.13 -2.37 14.13
N GLU A 80 -10.39 -1.99 13.95
CA GLU A 80 -11.50 -2.93 13.74
C GLU A 80 -11.37 -3.67 12.39
N GLU A 81 -11.02 -2.96 11.31
CA GLU A 81 -10.76 -3.58 10.01
C GLU A 81 -9.56 -4.53 10.06
N ALA A 82 -8.50 -4.14 10.76
CA ALA A 82 -7.32 -4.98 10.96
C ALA A 82 -7.65 -6.25 11.75
N GLN A 83 -8.46 -6.14 12.81
CA GLN A 83 -8.92 -7.26 13.60
C GLN A 83 -9.80 -8.22 12.79
N GLU A 84 -10.74 -7.70 12.01
CA GLU A 84 -11.66 -8.52 11.21
C GLU A 84 -10.93 -9.27 10.09
N LYS A 85 -10.03 -8.59 9.37
CA LYS A 85 -9.39 -9.15 8.17
C LYS A 85 -8.11 -9.94 8.46
N TYR A 86 -7.34 -9.53 9.47
CA TYR A 86 -6.03 -10.12 9.79
C TYR A 86 -5.97 -10.79 11.16
N GLY A 87 -7.01 -10.65 12.01
CA GLY A 87 -7.06 -11.29 13.31
C GLY A 87 -6.23 -10.61 14.40
N LEU A 88 -5.85 -9.34 14.22
CA LEU A 88 -5.03 -8.54 15.14
C LEU A 88 -5.83 -7.84 16.24
#